data_AF-A0A959SWZ0-F1
#
_entry.id   AF-A0A959SWZ0-F1
#
_cell.length_a   1.000
_cell.length_b   1.000
_cell.length_c   1.000
_cell.angle_alpha   90.00
_cell.angle_beta   90.00
_cell.angle_gamma   90.00
#
_symmetry.space_group_name_H-M   'P 1'
#
loop_
_entity.id
_entity.type
_entity.pdbx_description
1 polymer ?
#
loop_
_entity_poly.entity_id
_entity_poly.type
_entity_poly.pdbx_seq_one_letter_code
_entity_poly.pdbx_strand_id
1 'polypeptide(L)'
;MRIPFLIFCILPLFASAQLSLGETKQQIHQEIKQKLKEHTNSHHKLTETDSSLVLAITSANKSKVVYSYKFNANGYCSQQKITNDSDKAMQMQMDEILSVKKYNWKKINENQYISDFESGLILEFPPENTEHSLIIIKTEWTKEFYELLLSQ
;
A
#
# COMPACT_ATOMS: atom_id res chain seq x y z
N MET A 1 -36.52 35.05 -10.96
CA MET A 1 -35.10 35.08 -11.38
C MET A 1 -34.38 33.99 -10.60
N ARG A 2 -34.08 32.86 -11.24
CA ARG A 2 -33.51 31.66 -10.59
C ARG A 2 -31.98 31.74 -10.69
N ILE A 3 -31.30 31.83 -9.55
CA ILE A 3 -29.84 31.69 -9.46
C ILE A 3 -29.55 30.19 -9.44
N PRO A 4 -28.83 29.61 -10.42
CA PRO A 4 -28.40 28.23 -10.29
C PRO A 4 -27.25 28.15 -9.28
N PHE A 5 -27.48 27.36 -8.23
CA PHE A 5 -26.51 26.97 -7.22
C PHE A 5 -25.44 26.10 -7.91
N LEU A 6 -24.32 26.71 -8.28
CA LEU A 6 -23.19 26.00 -8.87
C LEU A 6 -22.45 25.30 -7.72
N ILE A 7 -22.87 24.07 -7.44
CA ILE A 7 -22.14 23.15 -6.55
C ILE A 7 -20.80 22.88 -7.23
N PHE A 8 -19.81 23.68 -6.87
CA PHE A 8 -18.41 23.40 -7.13
C PHE A 8 -18.08 22.14 -6.34
N CYS A 9 -18.18 20.98 -6.98
CA CYS A 9 -17.61 19.73 -6.50
C CYS A 9 -16.12 19.95 -6.33
N ILE A 10 -15.72 20.35 -5.12
CA ILE A 10 -14.36 20.24 -4.61
C ILE A 10 -14.10 18.73 -4.58
N LEU A 11 -13.65 18.17 -5.71
CA LEU A 11 -13.04 16.85 -5.74
C LEU A 11 -11.83 16.97 -4.83
N PRO A 12 -11.84 16.31 -3.66
CA PRO A 12 -10.68 16.37 -2.82
C PRO A 12 -9.57 15.64 -3.58
N LEU A 13 -8.52 16.39 -3.91
CA LEU A 13 -7.22 15.86 -4.32
C LEU A 13 -6.60 15.14 -3.12
N PHE A 14 -7.22 14.04 -2.69
CA PHE A 14 -6.58 13.06 -1.83
C PHE A 14 -5.69 12.23 -2.74
N ALA A 15 -4.48 12.72 -3.01
CA ALA A 15 -3.38 11.84 -3.37
C ALA A 15 -3.09 11.00 -2.13
N SER A 16 -3.85 9.92 -1.97
CA SER A 16 -3.70 8.99 -0.85
C SER A 16 -2.63 7.96 -1.19
N ALA A 17 -1.92 7.46 -0.17
CA ALA A 17 -1.39 6.10 -0.15
C ALA A 17 -2.52 5.11 -0.48
N GLN A 18 -2.80 4.95 -1.77
CA GLN A 18 -3.73 3.95 -2.23
C GLN A 18 -2.96 2.64 -2.21
N LEU A 19 -3.37 1.75 -1.30
CA LEU A 19 -2.92 0.37 -1.33
C LEU A 19 -3.45 -0.27 -2.60
N SER A 20 -2.58 -0.90 -3.39
CA SER A 20 -2.98 -1.51 -4.66
C SER A 20 -3.62 -2.90 -4.47
N LEU A 21 -4.12 -3.20 -3.27
CA LEU A 21 -4.70 -4.51 -2.92
C LEU A 21 -6.09 -4.67 -3.54
N GLY A 22 -6.32 -5.84 -4.13
CA GLY A 22 -7.54 -6.12 -4.91
C GLY A 22 -7.51 -5.51 -6.31
N GLU A 23 -6.48 -4.77 -6.69
CA GLU A 23 -6.32 -4.26 -8.06
C GLU A 23 -5.72 -5.33 -8.99
N THR A 24 -6.10 -5.27 -10.26
CA THR A 24 -5.50 -6.09 -11.31
C THR A 24 -4.12 -5.59 -11.69
N LYS A 25 -3.30 -6.46 -12.29
CA LYS A 25 -1.96 -6.06 -12.79
C LYS A 25 -2.00 -4.84 -13.73
N GLN A 26 -3.02 -4.75 -14.58
CA GLN A 26 -3.20 -3.63 -15.50
C GLN A 26 -3.48 -2.30 -14.77
N GLN A 27 -4.27 -2.34 -13.69
CA GLN A 27 -4.53 -1.15 -12.85
C GLN A 27 -3.25 -0.70 -12.14
N ILE A 28 -2.48 -1.63 -11.59
CA ILE A 28 -1.20 -1.33 -10.94
C ILE A 28 -0.20 -0.73 -11.95
N HIS A 29 -0.18 -1.22 -13.19
CA HIS A 29 0.62 -0.60 -14.26
C HIS A 29 0.23 0.86 -14.51
N GLN A 30 -1.06 1.20 -14.48
CA GLN A 30 -1.54 2.57 -14.64
C GLN A 30 -1.11 3.45 -13.46
N GLU A 31 -1.25 2.95 -12.23
CA GLU A 31 -0.79 3.62 -11.01
C GLU A 31 0.72 3.90 -11.07
N ILE A 32 1.52 2.90 -11.45
CA ILE A 32 2.97 3.04 -11.58
C ILE A 32 3.33 4.08 -12.64
N LYS A 33 2.69 4.06 -13.80
CA LYS A 33 2.92 5.07 -14.83
C LYS A 33 2.63 6.47 -14.31
N GLN A 34 1.61 6.63 -13.46
CA GLN A 34 1.29 7.92 -12.85
C GLN A 34 2.37 8.33 -11.83
N LYS A 35 2.77 7.43 -10.91
CA LYS A 35 3.86 7.70 -9.95
C LYS A 35 5.18 8.06 -10.63
N LEU A 36 5.52 7.39 -11.74
CA LEU A 36 6.75 7.67 -12.47
C LEU A 36 6.75 9.04 -13.15
N LYS A 37 5.58 9.59 -13.53
CA LYS A 37 5.48 10.97 -14.03
C LYS A 37 5.82 12.00 -12.96
N GLU A 38 5.55 11.69 -11.70
CA GLU A 38 5.86 12.55 -10.55
C GLU A 38 7.35 12.48 -10.15
N HIS A 39 8.10 11.52 -10.71
CA HIS A 39 9.51 11.27 -10.40
C HIS A 39 10.41 11.33 -11.65
N THR A 40 10.31 12.43 -12.40
CA THR A 40 11.04 12.66 -13.67
C THR A 40 12.56 12.55 -13.59
N ASN A 41 13.16 12.75 -12.41
CA ASN A 41 14.62 12.68 -12.18
C ASN A 41 15.07 11.38 -11.48
N SER A 42 14.26 10.33 -11.51
CA SER A 42 14.58 9.03 -10.90
C SER A 42 14.88 7.96 -11.96
N HIS A 43 15.82 7.07 -11.65
CA HIS A 43 15.99 5.84 -12.40
C HIS A 43 15.00 4.82 -11.86
N HIS A 44 14.29 4.13 -12.75
CA HIS A 44 13.36 3.07 -12.37
C HIS A 44 13.64 1.79 -13.14
N LYS A 45 13.38 0.66 -12.50
CA LYS A 45 13.38 -0.66 -13.11
C LYS A 45 12.08 -1.36 -12.77
N LEU A 46 11.33 -1.72 -13.81
CA LEU A 46 10.15 -2.55 -13.69
C LEU A 46 10.50 -3.97 -14.12
N THR A 47 10.23 -4.95 -13.25
CA THR A 47 10.38 -6.38 -13.54
C THR A 47 9.02 -7.04 -13.34
N GLU A 48 8.61 -7.86 -14.29
CA GLU A 48 7.30 -8.50 -14.28
C GLU A 48 7.44 -9.99 -14.56
N THR A 49 6.65 -10.79 -13.86
CA THR A 49 6.38 -12.19 -14.16
C THR A 49 4.87 -12.42 -14.21
N ASP A 50 4.43 -13.65 -14.49
CA ASP A 50 3.01 -13.99 -14.53
C ASP A 50 2.29 -13.67 -13.20
N SER A 51 2.94 -13.92 -12.07
CA SER A 51 2.36 -13.78 -10.72
C SER A 51 2.88 -12.59 -9.91
N SER A 52 3.79 -11.77 -10.46
CA SER A 52 4.37 -10.66 -9.70
C SER A 52 4.76 -9.46 -10.56
N LEU A 53 4.82 -8.31 -9.90
CA LEU A 53 5.33 -7.07 -10.47
C LEU A 53 6.25 -6.42 -9.43
N VAL A 54 7.44 -5.98 -9.84
CA VAL A 54 8.42 -5.34 -8.97
C VAL A 54 8.89 -4.03 -9.61
N LEU A 55 8.64 -2.92 -8.93
CA LEU A 55 9.13 -1.60 -9.29
C LEU A 55 10.23 -1.17 -8.31
N ALA A 56 11.46 -1.02 -8.80
CA ALA A 56 12.53 -0.38 -8.07
C ALA A 56 12.69 1.06 -8.56
N ILE A 57 12.66 2.04 -7.65
CA ILE A 57 12.93 3.44 -7.92
C ILE A 57 14.21 3.83 -7.19
N THR A 58 15.13 4.48 -7.90
CA THR A 58 16.39 5.01 -7.38
C THR A 58 16.43 6.51 -7.66
N SER A 59 16.43 7.29 -6.59
CA SER A 59 16.47 8.75 -6.64
C SER A 59 17.87 9.25 -6.95
N ALA A 60 18.00 10.53 -7.32
CA ALA A 60 19.29 11.17 -7.63
C ALA A 60 20.29 11.13 -6.46
N ASN A 61 19.80 11.17 -5.22
CA ASN A 61 20.61 11.02 -4.00
C ASN A 61 20.96 9.55 -3.67
N LYS A 62 20.70 8.63 -4.62
CA LYS A 62 20.88 7.17 -4.50
C LYS A 62 19.95 6.50 -3.47
N SER A 63 18.96 7.21 -2.93
CA SER A 63 17.92 6.58 -2.11
C SER A 63 17.13 5.59 -2.96
N LYS A 64 16.72 4.47 -2.35
CA LYS A 64 16.07 3.38 -3.08
C LYS A 64 14.81 2.91 -2.37
N VAL A 65 13.73 2.80 -3.14
CA VAL A 65 12.50 2.14 -2.72
C VAL A 65 12.14 1.04 -3.72
N VAL A 66 11.66 -0.09 -3.20
CA VAL A 66 11.20 -1.22 -4.01
C VAL A 66 9.77 -1.56 -3.62
N TYR A 67 8.87 -1.46 -4.59
CA TYR A 67 7.50 -1.92 -4.48
C TYR A 67 7.39 -3.29 -5.16
N SER A 68 6.94 -4.29 -4.41
CA SER A 68 6.69 -5.63 -4.93
C SER A 68 5.22 -5.99 -4.74
N TYR A 69 4.58 -6.46 -5.81
CA TYR A 69 3.18 -6.84 -5.85
C TYR A 69 3.08 -8.31 -6.23
N LYS A 70 2.29 -9.08 -5.48
CA LYS A 70 1.96 -10.46 -5.80
C LYS A 70 0.48 -10.59 -6.14
N PHE A 71 0.20 -11.38 -7.17
CA PHE A 71 -1.14 -11.61 -7.66
C PHE A 71 -1.60 -13.02 -7.32
N ASN A 72 -2.86 -13.15 -6.92
CA ASN A 72 -3.50 -14.44 -6.72
C ASN A 72 -3.86 -15.10 -8.07
N ALA A 73 -4.35 -16.34 -8.02
CA ALA A 73 -4.74 -17.10 -9.22
C ALA A 73 -5.85 -16.41 -10.05
N ASN A 74 -6.63 -15.53 -9.42
CA ASN A 74 -7.69 -14.76 -10.08
C ASN A 74 -7.17 -13.45 -10.71
N GLY A 75 -5.86 -13.18 -10.63
CA GLY A 75 -5.22 -12.01 -11.23
C GLY A 75 -5.31 -10.72 -10.42
N TYR A 76 -5.76 -10.79 -9.17
CA TYR A 76 -5.85 -9.64 -8.27
C TYR A 76 -4.66 -9.59 -7.31
N CYS A 77 -4.18 -8.38 -7.01
CA CYS A 77 -3.10 -8.16 -6.06
C CYS A 77 -3.54 -8.57 -4.66
N SER A 78 -2.86 -9.58 -4.10
CA SER A 78 -3.14 -10.10 -2.76
C SER A 78 -2.09 -9.67 -1.74
N GLN A 79 -0.94 -9.18 -2.19
CA GLN A 79 0.13 -8.72 -1.31
C GLN A 79 0.92 -7.59 -1.97
N GLN A 80 1.21 -6.56 -1.18
CA GLN A 80 2.12 -5.48 -1.51
C GLN A 80 3.26 -5.47 -0.48
N LYS A 81 4.51 -5.43 -0.92
CA LYS A 81 5.69 -5.23 -0.07
C LYS A 81 6.41 -3.95 -0.49
N ILE A 82 6.77 -3.11 0.47
CA ILE A 82 7.54 -1.89 0.27
C ILE A 82 8.86 -2.04 1.02
N THR A 83 9.98 -2.09 0.32
CA THR A 83 11.32 -2.12 0.92
C THR A 83 11.97 -0.76 0.72
N ASN A 84 12.38 -0.14 1.82
CA ASN A 84 13.05 1.16 1.88
C ASN A 84 14.54 0.98 2.18
N ASP A 85 15.28 2.09 2.19
CA ASP A 85 16.71 2.14 2.47
C ASP A 85 17.05 2.56 3.91
N SER A 86 16.03 2.90 4.71
CA SER A 86 16.20 3.36 6.08
C SER A 86 14.93 3.16 6.91
N ASP A 87 15.10 3.05 8.23
CA ASP A 87 13.97 2.98 9.18
C ASP A 87 13.11 4.23 9.14
N LYS A 88 13.73 5.40 8.93
CA LYS A 88 12.97 6.67 8.81
C LYS A 88 12.02 6.64 7.62
N ALA A 89 12.48 6.18 6.45
CA ALA A 89 11.64 6.07 5.27
C ALA A 89 10.55 5.00 5.45
N MET A 90 10.89 3.87 6.08
CA MET A 90 9.92 2.84 6.45
C MET A 90 8.84 3.38 7.39
N GLN A 91 9.22 4.10 8.44
CA GLN A 91 8.28 4.70 9.39
C GLN A 91 7.34 5.70 8.70
N MET A 92 7.86 6.57 7.84
CA MET A 92 7.03 7.50 7.07
C MET A 92 6.00 6.78 6.20
N GLN A 93 6.39 5.70 5.53
CA GLN A 93 5.46 4.87 4.76
C GLN A 93 4.43 4.18 5.64
N MET A 94 4.83 3.70 6.83
CA MET A 94 3.91 3.10 7.79
C MET A 94 2.88 4.12 8.28
N ASP A 95 3.32 5.32 8.66
CA ASP A 95 2.44 6.41 9.09
C ASP A 95 1.44 6.79 7.99
N GLU A 96 1.89 6.83 6.74
CA GLU A 96 1.03 7.10 5.58
C GLU A 96 -0.06 6.02 5.42
N ILE A 97 0.31 4.74 5.49
CA ILE A 97 -0.64 3.61 5.42
C ILE A 97 -1.64 3.64 6.58
N LEU A 98 -1.15 3.86 7.80
CA LEU A 98 -1.97 3.89 9.02
C LEU A 98 -2.90 5.12 9.07
N SER A 99 -2.55 6.21 8.38
CA SER A 99 -3.39 7.40 8.29
C SER A 99 -4.68 7.19 7.46
N VAL A 100 -4.75 6.12 6.66
CA VAL A 100 -5.91 5.83 5.81
C VAL A 100 -7.09 5.35 6.66
N LYS A 101 -7.94 6.30 7.06
CA LYS A 101 -9.09 6.09 7.96
C LYS A 101 -10.05 5.00 7.50
N LYS A 102 -10.16 4.76 6.19
CA LYS A 102 -11.04 3.74 5.61
C LYS A 102 -10.77 2.34 6.19
N TYR A 103 -9.53 2.01 6.51
CA TYR A 103 -9.18 0.66 6.97
C TYR A 103 -9.33 0.45 8.47
N ASN A 104 -9.51 1.52 9.25
CA ASN A 104 -9.69 1.46 10.71
C ASN A 104 -8.69 0.50 11.39
N TRP A 105 -7.40 0.76 11.16
CA TRP A 105 -6.29 -0.06 11.62
C TRP A 105 -6.28 -0.23 13.14
N LYS A 106 -6.03 -1.46 13.59
CA LYS A 106 -5.88 -1.85 14.99
C LYS A 106 -4.53 -2.53 15.17
N LYS A 107 -3.74 -2.06 16.12
CA LYS A 107 -2.48 -2.73 16.51
C LYS A 107 -2.85 -4.03 17.23
N ILE A 108 -2.25 -5.14 16.81
CA ILE A 108 -2.44 -6.45 17.48
C ILE A 108 -1.16 -6.94 18.18
N ASN A 109 0.01 -6.46 17.76
CA ASN A 109 1.27 -6.61 18.48
C ASN A 109 2.29 -5.57 17.96
N GLU A 110 3.54 -5.66 18.41
CA GLU A 110 4.60 -4.70 18.06
C GLU A 110 4.95 -4.64 16.56
N ASN A 111 4.58 -5.67 15.79
CA ASN A 111 5.01 -5.83 14.41
C ASN A 111 3.84 -5.96 13.43
N GLN A 112 2.59 -5.89 13.93
CA GLN A 112 1.41 -6.16 13.14
C GLN A 112 0.22 -5.25 13.49
N TYR A 113 -0.47 -4.84 12.42
CA TYR A 113 -1.76 -4.18 12.47
C TYR A 113 -2.74 -4.93 11.58
N ILE A 114 -4.02 -4.89 11.96
CA ILE A 114 -5.11 -5.43 11.13
C ILE A 114 -6.15 -4.36 10.87
N SER A 115 -6.79 -4.39 9.70
CA SER A 115 -7.91 -3.50 9.38
C SER A 115 -9.20 -3.91 10.09
N ASP A 116 -10.30 -3.22 9.81
CA ASP A 116 -11.64 -3.79 10.01
C ASP A 116 -11.85 -5.10 9.24
N PHE A 117 -12.86 -5.85 9.66
CA PHE A 117 -13.20 -7.17 9.13
C PHE A 117 -13.49 -7.13 7.62
N GLU A 118 -14.23 -6.12 7.16
CA GLU A 118 -14.63 -5.98 5.75
C GLU A 118 -13.43 -5.71 4.83
N SER A 119 -12.47 -4.93 5.32
CA SER A 119 -11.24 -4.62 4.57
C SER A 119 -10.28 -5.81 4.53
N GLY A 120 -10.24 -6.68 5.54
CA GLY A 120 -9.49 -7.94 5.50
C GLY A 120 -8.00 -7.75 5.21
N LEU A 121 -7.33 -6.77 5.83
CA LEU A 121 -5.93 -6.44 5.60
C LEU A 121 -5.07 -6.71 6.83
N ILE A 122 -3.90 -7.28 6.62
CA ILE A 122 -2.82 -7.34 7.61
C ILE A 122 -1.68 -6.46 7.12
N LEU A 123 -1.19 -5.59 7.98
CA LEU A 123 0.08 -4.88 7.81
C LEU A 123 1.10 -5.52 8.75
N GLU A 124 2.20 -6.02 8.21
CA GLU A 124 3.31 -6.61 8.93
C GLU A 124 4.61 -5.87 8.63
N PHE A 125 5.46 -5.77 9.62
CA PHE A 125 6.81 -5.24 9.45
C PHE A 125 7.76 -5.95 10.41
N PRO A 126 9.01 -6.18 9.98
CA PRO A 126 9.93 -7.01 10.73
C PRO A 126 10.43 -6.24 11.97
N PRO A 127 11.03 -6.95 12.94
CA PRO A 127 11.63 -6.31 14.12
C PRO A 127 12.69 -5.28 13.73
N GLU A 128 12.90 -4.29 14.59
CA GLU A 128 13.90 -3.23 14.35
C GLU A 128 15.26 -3.81 13.92
N ASN A 129 15.91 -3.15 12.96
CA ASN A 129 17.24 -3.48 12.44
C ASN A 129 17.38 -4.80 11.64
N THR A 130 16.29 -5.43 11.20
CA THR A 130 16.36 -6.66 10.39
C THR A 130 16.17 -6.40 8.89
N GLU A 131 15.10 -5.70 8.50
CA GLU A 131 14.84 -5.24 7.13
C GLU A 131 13.97 -3.99 7.17
N HIS A 132 14.23 -2.99 6.33
CA HIS A 132 13.42 -1.78 6.25
C HIS A 132 12.19 -1.98 5.36
N SER A 133 11.35 -2.97 5.67
CA SER A 133 10.21 -3.32 4.82
C SER A 133 8.87 -3.39 5.52
N LEU A 134 7.82 -3.05 4.78
CA LEU A 134 6.43 -3.19 5.17
C LEU A 134 5.76 -4.17 4.21
N ILE A 135 4.92 -5.06 4.73
CA ILE A 135 4.13 -6.00 3.93
C ILE A 135 2.66 -5.81 4.27
N ILE A 136 1.85 -5.59 3.24
CA ILE A 136 0.39 -5.54 3.37
C ILE A 136 -0.21 -6.72 2.61
N ILE A 137 -1.06 -7.47 3.28
CA ILE A 137 -1.65 -8.72 2.78
C ILE A 137 -3.17 -8.59 2.82
N LYS A 138 -3.83 -8.87 1.68
CA LYS A 138 -5.27 -9.08 1.62
C LYS A 138 -5.57 -10.52 1.98
N THR A 139 -6.50 -10.72 2.90
CA THR A 139 -6.81 -12.01 3.47
C THR A 139 -8.31 -12.15 3.66
N GLU A 140 -8.78 -13.38 3.52
CA GLU A 140 -10.18 -13.75 3.72
C GLU A 140 -10.30 -14.32 5.12
N TRP A 141 -10.78 -13.48 6.05
CA TRP A 141 -10.98 -13.90 7.43
C TRP A 141 -12.36 -14.51 7.63
N THR A 142 -12.43 -15.54 8.46
CA THR A 142 -13.69 -15.86 9.15
C THR A 142 -13.87 -14.93 10.34
N LYS A 143 -15.11 -14.76 10.80
CA LYS A 143 -15.40 -13.90 11.96
C LYS A 143 -14.66 -14.38 13.20
N GLU A 144 -14.60 -15.70 13.41
CA GLU A 144 -13.93 -16.33 14.54
C GLU A 144 -12.43 -16.06 14.54
N PHE A 145 -11.79 -16.15 13.36
CA PHE A 145 -10.37 -15.83 13.22
C PHE A 145 -10.09 -14.35 13.49
N TYR A 146 -10.94 -13.45 12.99
CA TYR A 146 -10.80 -12.02 13.26
C TYR A 146 -10.93 -11.68 14.75
N GLU A 147 -11.92 -12.26 15.42
CA GLU A 147 -12.12 -12.07 16.87
C GLU A 147 -10.95 -12.63 17.69
N LEU A 148 -10.38 -13.76 17.26
CA LEU A 148 -9.17 -14.32 17.89
C LEU A 148 -7.98 -13.36 17.79
N LEU A 149 -7.75 -12.74 16.62
CA LEU A 149 -6.66 -11.78 16.43
C LEU A 149 -6.81 -10.54 17.30
N LEU A 150 -8.04 -10.10 17.58
CA LEU A 150 -8.32 -8.96 18.46
C LEU A 150 -8.16 -9.27 19.95
N SER A 151 -8.07 -10.56 20.32
CA SER A 151 -7.98 -11.01 21.71
C SER A 151 -6.54 -11.17 22.24
N GLN A 152 -5.55 -10.97 21.36
CA GLN A 152 -4.13 -10.97 21.73
C GLN A 152 -3.73 -9.67 22.42
#